data_AF-A0AAV5UM33-F1
#
_entry.id   AF-A0AAV5UM33-F1
#
_cell.length_a   1.000
_cell.length_b   1.000
_cell.length_c   1.000
_cell.angle_alpha   90.00
_cell.angle_beta   90.00
_cell.angle_gamma   90.00
#
_symmetry.space_group_name_H-M   'P 1'
#
loop_
_entity.id
_entity.type
_entity.pdbx_description
1 polymer ?
#
loop_
_entity_poly.entity_id
_entity_poly.type
_entity_poly.pdbx_seq_one_letter_code
_entity_poly.pdbx_strand_id
1 'polypeptide(L)'
;MGRTRSAMIALMFLMSIYNLVLSSPCSSLSCSDVEKHAKQQLRTALLRAMHMSGKQTHNVNQSEVEEARRMQSMMHTPHHEELEQLYILARTPPTLGSSEFIFPFPDSLLARTTTSAALFFALEPMPDFERVIVDVFAREISEETFNLVSSSPVTLHASKATVVKTNLGEDNLRGWMYSESQSVVLSIIIRDLETGLVVDDSENRVQNVKLEISMVARAGRRRRAIKEGAECKSATDPNQECCVQTRNIAAADLGFHNIVSPTTLRLSYCAGQCKLASSFP
;
A
#
# COMPACT_ATOMS: atom_id res chain seq x y z
N MET A 1 13.72 54.99 -15.07
CA MET A 1 13.95 53.99 -16.15
C MET A 1 14.73 52.83 -15.53
N GLY A 2 14.28 51.59 -15.46
CA GLY A 2 13.00 51.03 -15.84
C GLY A 2 12.84 49.64 -15.21
N ARG A 3 11.57 49.22 -15.19
CA ARG A 3 11.05 47.83 -15.27
C ARG A 3 11.42 46.84 -14.16
N THR A 4 10.52 46.13 -13.49
CA THR A 4 9.05 46.09 -13.31
C THR A 4 8.81 44.74 -12.62
N ARG A 5 7.97 44.70 -11.56
CA ARG A 5 6.87 43.73 -11.30
C ARG A 5 7.26 42.22 -11.23
N SER A 6 6.73 41.35 -10.39
CA SER A 6 5.57 41.24 -9.48
C SER A 6 5.86 39.97 -8.64
N ALA A 7 5.62 39.96 -7.32
CA ALA A 7 4.45 39.33 -6.68
C ALA A 7 3.94 38.03 -7.34
N MET A 8 4.00 36.89 -6.64
CA MET A 8 2.81 36.09 -6.25
C MET A 8 3.19 34.80 -5.51
N ILE A 9 2.54 34.60 -4.36
CA ILE A 9 2.33 33.32 -3.69
C ILE A 9 1.38 32.48 -4.55
N ALA A 10 1.67 31.19 -4.80
CA ALA A 10 0.64 30.22 -5.16
C ALA A 10 1.06 28.77 -4.83
N LEU A 11 0.17 28.14 -4.09
CA LEU A 11 0.11 26.75 -3.64
C LEU A 11 -0.22 25.80 -4.82
N MET A 12 0.30 24.58 -4.77
CA MET A 12 -0.10 23.36 -5.50
C MET A 12 0.09 23.29 -7.03
N PHE A 13 0.91 22.33 -7.48
CA PHE A 13 0.53 21.19 -8.35
C PHE A 13 1.82 20.40 -8.68
N LEU A 14 2.17 19.45 -7.80
CA LEU A 14 3.15 18.40 -8.12
C LEU A 14 2.40 17.23 -8.76
N MET A 15 2.16 17.35 -10.07
CA MET A 15 1.83 16.22 -10.93
C MET A 15 2.64 16.40 -12.21
N SER A 16 3.41 15.37 -12.57
CA SER A 16 4.25 15.25 -13.78
C SER A 16 5.70 15.74 -13.69
N ILE A 17 6.53 14.99 -12.93
CA ILE A 17 7.90 14.70 -13.39
C ILE A 17 7.97 13.17 -13.56
N TYR A 18 7.40 12.71 -14.67
CA TYR A 18 7.62 11.37 -15.20
C TYR A 18 9.02 11.34 -15.86
N ASN A 19 9.86 10.41 -15.40
CA ASN A 19 11.03 9.81 -16.06
C ASN A 19 12.03 10.74 -16.78
N LEU A 20 13.12 11.07 -16.09
CA LEU A 20 14.38 11.46 -16.72
C LEU A 20 15.42 10.36 -16.46
N VAL A 21 15.34 9.30 -17.26
CA VAL A 21 16.41 8.30 -17.40
C VAL A 21 17.25 8.72 -18.60
N LEU A 22 18.40 9.34 -18.35
CA LEU A 22 19.41 9.62 -19.37
C LEU A 22 20.35 8.41 -19.45
N SER A 23 20.22 7.62 -20.51
CA SER A 23 21.18 6.59 -20.89
C SER A 23 22.35 7.25 -21.63
N SER A 24 23.54 7.27 -21.01
CA SER A 24 24.81 7.55 -21.71
C SER A 24 25.74 6.35 -21.48
N PRO A 25 26.41 5.82 -22.53
CA PRO A 25 27.22 4.61 -22.40
C PRO A 25 28.49 4.90 -21.58
N CYS A 26 28.60 4.26 -20.42
CA CYS A 26 29.78 4.28 -19.56
C CYS A 26 30.80 3.24 -20.03
N SER A 27 31.83 3.66 -20.75
CA SER A 27 33.01 2.84 -20.98
C SER A 27 34.26 3.71 -20.83
N SER A 28 34.82 3.69 -19.61
CA SER A 28 36.19 4.10 -19.20
C SER A 28 36.31 5.09 -18.01
N LEU A 29 35.23 5.50 -17.37
CA LEU A 29 35.33 6.31 -16.14
C LEU A 29 35.62 5.41 -14.93
N SER A 30 36.67 5.73 -14.17
CA SER A 30 36.97 5.08 -12.90
C SER A 30 35.77 5.23 -11.95
N CYS A 31 35.48 4.22 -11.11
CA CYS A 31 34.28 4.22 -10.27
C CYS A 31 34.14 5.49 -9.38
N SER A 32 35.26 6.12 -9.00
CA SER A 32 35.26 7.39 -8.26
C SER A 32 34.73 8.58 -9.07
N ASP A 33 34.96 8.58 -10.39
CA ASP A 33 34.48 9.65 -11.28
C ASP A 33 32.98 9.54 -11.55
N VAL A 34 32.45 8.31 -11.59
CA VAL A 34 31.02 8.03 -11.78
C VAL A 34 30.20 8.47 -10.56
N GLU A 35 30.67 8.20 -9.35
CA GLU A 35 30.01 8.68 -8.12
C GLU A 35 30.01 10.21 -8.04
N LYS A 36 31.15 10.84 -8.36
CA LYS A 36 31.27 12.31 -8.37
C LYS A 36 30.33 12.94 -9.38
N HIS A 37 30.22 12.36 -10.57
CA HIS A 37 29.28 12.81 -11.60
C HIS A 37 27.82 12.63 -11.17
N ALA A 38 27.45 11.48 -10.58
CA ALA A 38 26.11 11.23 -10.07
C ALA A 38 25.71 12.22 -8.95
N LYS A 39 26.63 12.54 -8.04
CA LYS A 39 26.43 13.59 -7.02
C LYS A 39 26.18 14.97 -7.66
N GLN A 40 26.96 15.33 -8.68
CA GLN A 40 26.79 16.61 -9.38
C GLN A 40 25.46 16.69 -10.15
N GLN A 41 25.03 15.59 -10.77
CA GLN A 41 23.72 15.50 -11.41
C GLN A 41 22.58 15.64 -10.40
N LEU A 42 22.64 14.94 -9.28
CA LEU A 42 21.65 15.06 -8.21
C LEU A 42 21.59 16.49 -7.67
N ARG A 43 22.75 17.13 -7.42
CA ARG A 43 22.81 18.54 -7.00
C ARG A 43 22.13 19.45 -8.02
N THR A 44 22.40 19.27 -9.31
CA THR A 44 21.82 20.10 -10.37
C THR A 44 20.31 19.89 -10.51
N ALA A 45 19.84 18.65 -10.40
CA ALA A 45 18.42 18.32 -10.44
C ALA A 45 17.65 18.93 -9.26
N LEU A 46 18.22 18.84 -8.05
CA LEU A 46 17.64 19.45 -6.86
C LEU A 46 17.58 20.98 -6.96
N LEU A 47 18.67 21.63 -7.40
CA LEU A 47 18.68 23.07 -7.64
C LEU A 47 17.61 23.49 -8.64
N ARG A 48 17.47 22.75 -9.74
CA ARG A 48 16.43 23.02 -10.75
C ARG A 48 15.02 22.84 -10.18
N ALA A 49 14.76 21.75 -9.47
CA ALA A 49 13.46 21.47 -8.87
C ALA A 49 13.05 22.53 -7.85
N MET A 50 14.02 23.01 -7.06
CA MET A 50 13.82 24.08 -6.09
C MET A 50 13.84 25.48 -6.72
N HIS A 51 14.07 25.58 -8.03
CA HIS A 51 14.27 26.85 -8.74
C HIS A 51 15.35 27.74 -8.09
N MET A 52 16.39 27.12 -7.54
CA MET A 52 17.50 27.78 -6.87
C MET A 52 18.75 27.81 -7.74
N SER A 53 19.53 28.87 -7.61
CA SER A 53 20.90 28.95 -8.12
C SER A 53 21.89 28.36 -7.12
N GLY A 54 23.02 27.82 -7.60
CA GLY A 54 24.04 27.23 -6.72
C GLY A 54 24.67 28.19 -5.71
N LYS A 55 24.56 29.51 -5.91
CA LYS A 55 25.02 30.51 -4.93
C LYS A 55 24.08 30.64 -3.72
N GLN A 56 22.80 30.30 -3.88
CA GLN A 56 21.79 30.40 -2.83
C GLN A 56 21.85 29.24 -1.82
N THR A 57 22.62 28.18 -2.08
CA THR A 57 22.75 27.04 -1.15
C THR A 57 23.66 27.30 0.04
N HIS A 58 24.51 28.34 -0.05
CA HIS A 58 25.48 28.71 0.99
C HIS A 58 25.09 29.98 1.73
N ASN A 59 24.20 30.80 1.16
CA ASN A 59 23.74 32.06 1.75
C ASN A 59 22.38 31.85 2.44
N VAL A 60 22.36 31.05 3.51
CA VAL A 60 21.15 30.80 4.27
C VAL A 60 21.36 31.15 5.74
N ASN A 61 20.44 31.92 6.29
CA ASN A 61 20.45 32.34 7.67
C ASN A 61 20.17 31.14 8.59
N GLN A 62 21.09 30.82 9.50
CA GLN A 62 20.95 29.66 10.38
C GLN A 62 19.73 29.75 11.29
N SER A 63 19.32 30.96 11.68
CA SER A 63 18.11 31.18 12.48
C SER A 63 16.84 30.68 11.77
N GLU A 64 16.75 30.87 10.45
CA GLU A 64 15.59 30.43 9.64
C GLU A 64 15.59 28.91 9.44
N VAL A 65 16.77 28.29 9.36
CA VAL A 65 16.93 26.83 9.27
C VAL A 65 16.48 26.15 10.55
N GLU A 66 16.82 26.72 11.72
CA GLU A 66 16.39 26.20 13.01
C GLU A 66 14.87 26.35 13.23
N GLU A 67 14.31 27.47 12.79
CA GLU A 67 12.86 27.69 12.80
C GLU A 67 12.13 26.69 11.90
N ALA A 68 12.62 26.47 10.67
CA ALA A 68 12.08 25.46 9.77
C ALA A 68 12.19 24.03 10.34
N ARG A 69 13.25 23.72 11.10
CA ARG A 69 13.41 22.43 11.78
C ARG A 69 12.37 22.22 12.88
N ARG A 70 11.99 23.28 13.59
CA ARG A 70 10.88 23.26 14.58
C ARG A 70 9.51 23.11 13.90
N MET A 71 9.32 23.72 12.73
CA MET A 71 8.09 23.56 11.95
C MET A 71 7.98 22.15 11.32
N GLN A 72 9.11 21.54 10.94
CA GLN A 72 9.11 20.21 10.34
C GLN A 72 8.61 19.12 11.29
N SER A 73 8.92 19.20 12.60
CA SER A 73 8.34 18.30 13.61
C SER A 73 6.81 18.42 13.72
N MET A 74 6.24 19.54 13.25
CA MET A 74 4.79 19.77 13.20
C MET A 74 4.16 19.31 11.87
N MET A 75 4.95 19.08 10.82
CA MET A 75 4.51 18.63 9.49
C MET A 75 4.80 17.15 9.21
N HIS A 76 5.00 16.33 10.24
CA HIS A 76 5.06 14.88 10.08
C HIS A 76 3.66 14.35 9.69
N THR A 77 3.28 14.51 8.43
CA THR A 77 2.20 13.73 7.82
C THR A 77 2.72 12.31 7.58
N PRO A 78 2.11 11.27 8.18
CA PRO A 78 2.41 9.89 7.85
C PRO A 78 2.13 9.67 6.35
N HIS A 79 3.07 9.05 5.64
CA HIS A 79 2.90 8.67 4.24
C HIS A 79 1.83 7.57 4.10
N HIS A 80 0.97 7.70 3.08
CA HIS A 80 -0.13 6.78 2.74
C HIS A 80 0.27 5.29 2.86
N GLU A 81 -0.46 4.55 3.68
CA GLU A 81 -0.39 3.10 3.80
C GLU A 81 -0.93 2.45 2.53
N GLU A 82 -0.09 1.76 1.75
CA GLU A 82 -0.57 0.92 0.64
C GLU A 82 -1.35 -0.27 1.21
N LEU A 83 -2.60 -0.46 0.75
CA LEU A 83 -3.48 -1.53 1.17
C LEU A 83 -3.26 -2.79 0.30
N GLU A 84 -2.99 -3.93 0.93
CA GLU A 84 -2.95 -5.26 0.32
C GLU A 84 -4.27 -6.00 0.63
N GLN A 85 -4.76 -6.83 -0.30
CA GLN A 85 -5.99 -7.61 -0.11
C GLN A 85 -5.70 -9.11 -0.09
N LEU A 86 -6.28 -9.82 0.88
CA LEU A 86 -6.30 -11.27 0.96
C LEU A 86 -7.73 -11.78 0.79
N TYR A 87 -7.89 -12.86 0.02
CA TYR A 87 -9.18 -13.54 -0.11
C TYR A 87 -9.10 -14.92 0.53
N ILE A 88 -10.02 -15.22 1.44
CA ILE A 88 -10.19 -16.52 2.09
C ILE A 88 -11.50 -17.11 1.59
N LEU A 89 -11.44 -18.33 1.05
CA LEU A 89 -12.63 -19.05 0.62
C LEU A 89 -13.26 -19.79 1.80
N ALA A 90 -14.58 -19.79 1.86
CA ALA A 90 -15.32 -20.53 2.87
C ALA A 90 -15.05 -22.04 2.76
N ARG A 91 -15.00 -22.71 3.91
CA ARG A 91 -15.12 -24.17 4.01
C ARG A 91 -16.52 -24.49 4.53
N THR A 92 -17.25 -25.33 3.80
CA THR A 92 -18.56 -25.84 4.22
C THR A 92 -18.38 -27.30 4.65
N PRO A 93 -18.18 -27.58 5.95
CA PRO A 93 -18.06 -28.96 6.40
C PRO A 93 -19.43 -29.65 6.28
N PRO A 94 -19.45 -30.94 5.90
CA PRO A 94 -20.69 -31.68 5.65
C PRO A 94 -21.55 -31.91 6.92
N THR A 95 -21.04 -31.53 8.10
CA THR A 95 -21.68 -31.75 9.41
C THR A 95 -22.31 -30.52 10.04
N LEU A 96 -22.00 -29.31 9.55
CA LEU A 96 -22.61 -28.08 10.05
C LEU A 96 -23.75 -27.69 9.10
N GLY A 97 -24.77 -27.02 9.64
CA GLY A 97 -25.96 -26.64 8.89
C GLY A 97 -25.62 -25.90 7.59
N SER A 98 -26.51 -26.00 6.61
CA SER A 98 -26.32 -25.53 5.23
C SER A 98 -26.04 -24.03 5.07
N SER A 99 -26.23 -23.23 6.12
CA SER A 99 -25.98 -21.79 6.15
C SER A 99 -24.69 -21.38 6.86
N GLU A 100 -23.88 -22.34 7.34
CA GLU A 100 -22.66 -22.07 8.10
C GLU A 100 -21.38 -22.20 7.25
N PHE A 101 -20.54 -21.16 7.32
CA PHE A 101 -19.30 -21.05 6.54
C PHE A 101 -18.10 -20.84 7.47
N ILE A 102 -17.13 -21.75 7.42
CA ILE A 102 -15.91 -21.66 8.23
C ILE A 102 -14.82 -20.92 7.45
N PHE A 103 -14.23 -19.91 8.08
CA PHE A 103 -13.08 -19.16 7.57
C PHE A 103 -11.87 -19.35 8.48
N PRO A 104 -10.91 -20.21 8.10
CA PRO A 104 -9.65 -20.34 8.82
C PRO A 104 -8.71 -19.18 8.48
N PHE A 105 -8.15 -18.52 9.48
CA PHE A 105 -7.18 -17.45 9.29
C PHE A 105 -5.76 -18.03 9.17
N PRO A 106 -5.01 -17.75 8.10
CA PRO A 106 -3.62 -18.19 8.01
C PRO A 106 -2.73 -17.40 8.96
N ASP A 107 -1.70 -18.05 9.52
CA ASP A 107 -0.70 -17.42 10.42
C ASP A 107 -0.06 -16.15 9.85
N SER A 108 0.02 -16.05 8.52
CA SER A 108 0.55 -14.89 7.82
C SER A 108 -0.23 -13.59 8.10
N LEU A 109 -1.53 -13.71 8.43
CA LEU A 109 -2.37 -12.59 8.84
C LEU A 109 -2.04 -12.07 10.23
N LEU A 110 -1.72 -12.95 11.19
CA LEU A 110 -1.47 -12.58 12.59
C LEU A 110 -0.27 -11.63 12.74
N ALA A 111 0.67 -11.70 11.79
CA ALA A 111 1.87 -10.87 11.73
C ALA A 111 1.69 -9.57 10.92
N ARG A 112 0.46 -9.16 10.61
CA ARG A 112 0.17 -7.98 9.79
C ARG A 112 -0.98 -7.17 10.39
N THR A 113 -0.96 -5.86 10.13
CA THR A 113 -2.07 -4.96 10.53
C THR A 113 -3.19 -5.08 9.51
N THR A 114 -4.34 -5.59 9.93
CA THR A 114 -5.57 -5.60 9.13
C THR A 114 -6.30 -4.26 9.26
N THR A 115 -6.91 -3.78 8.17
CA THR A 115 -7.60 -2.48 8.13
C THR A 115 -9.10 -2.62 7.90
N SER A 116 -9.54 -3.67 7.20
CA SER A 116 -10.97 -3.96 7.06
C SER A 116 -11.22 -5.40 6.66
N ALA A 117 -12.43 -5.87 6.90
CA ALA A 117 -12.91 -7.18 6.49
C ALA A 117 -14.26 -7.04 5.80
N ALA A 118 -14.43 -7.72 4.67
CA ALA A 118 -15.71 -7.77 3.97
C ALA A 118 -16.04 -9.18 3.52
N LEU A 119 -17.26 -9.62 3.84
CA LEU A 119 -17.83 -10.85 3.34
C LEU A 119 -18.46 -10.61 1.97
N PHE A 120 -18.14 -11.46 1.01
CA PHE A 120 -18.73 -11.47 -0.32
C PHE A 120 -19.44 -12.79 -0.56
N PHE A 121 -20.63 -12.71 -1.12
CA PHE A 121 -21.41 -13.87 -1.54
C PHE A 121 -22.36 -13.46 -2.67
N ALA A 122 -22.88 -14.45 -3.39
CA ALA A 122 -23.89 -14.29 -4.41
C ALA A 122 -25.20 -14.91 -3.93
N LEU A 123 -26.28 -14.16 -4.01
CA LEU A 123 -27.64 -14.64 -3.81
C LEU A 123 -28.22 -15.09 -5.15
N GLU A 124 -28.82 -16.28 -5.19
CA GLU A 124 -29.56 -16.73 -6.37
C GLU A 124 -30.73 -15.78 -6.72
N PRO A 125 -31.16 -15.72 -7.98
CA PRO A 125 -32.32 -14.93 -8.37
C PRO A 125 -33.57 -15.37 -7.61
N MET A 126 -34.28 -14.41 -7.02
CA MET A 126 -35.54 -14.66 -6.31
C MET A 126 -36.64 -13.79 -6.93
N PRO A 127 -37.44 -14.32 -7.86
CA PRO A 127 -38.40 -13.51 -8.63
C PRO A 127 -39.54 -12.96 -7.78
N ASP A 128 -39.86 -13.62 -6.67
CA ASP A 128 -40.96 -13.23 -5.77
C ASP A 128 -40.56 -12.12 -4.77
N PHE A 129 -39.28 -11.76 -4.70
CA PHE A 129 -38.76 -10.81 -3.73
C PHE A 129 -37.95 -9.70 -4.44
N GLU A 130 -38.38 -8.45 -4.30
CA GLU A 130 -37.62 -7.30 -4.82
C GLU A 130 -36.52 -6.88 -3.85
N ARG A 131 -36.77 -6.98 -2.54
CA ARG A 131 -35.85 -6.54 -1.48
C ARG A 131 -35.89 -7.51 -0.32
N VAL A 132 -34.72 -7.77 0.26
CA VAL A 132 -34.54 -8.63 1.44
C VAL A 132 -33.64 -7.95 2.45
N ILE A 133 -33.70 -8.39 3.70
CA ILE A 133 -32.69 -8.12 4.72
C ILE A 133 -31.74 -9.29 4.73
N VAL A 134 -30.44 -9.02 4.67
CA VAL A 134 -29.40 -10.01 4.90
C VAL A 134 -28.78 -9.76 6.26
N ASP A 135 -28.91 -10.74 7.14
CA ASP A 135 -28.23 -10.77 8.42
C ASP A 135 -27.04 -11.71 8.36
N VAL A 136 -25.91 -11.23 8.85
CA VAL A 136 -24.70 -12.02 8.99
C VAL A 136 -24.46 -12.19 10.48
N PHE A 137 -24.43 -13.45 10.91
CA PHE A 137 -24.09 -13.85 12.25
C PHE A 137 -22.69 -14.44 12.29
N ALA A 138 -22.01 -14.33 13.43
CA ALA A 138 -20.71 -14.93 13.66
C ALA A 138 -20.66 -15.63 15.01
N ARG A 139 -19.85 -16.68 15.08
CA ARG A 139 -19.41 -17.31 16.31
C ARG A 139 -18.01 -17.88 16.15
N GLU A 140 -17.33 -18.07 17.26
CA GLU A 140 -16.10 -18.87 17.26
C GLU A 140 -16.46 -20.36 17.12
N ILE A 141 -15.51 -21.18 16.66
CA ILE A 141 -15.76 -22.62 16.46
C ILE A 141 -16.15 -23.30 17.79
N SER A 142 -15.56 -22.86 18.89
CA SER A 142 -15.79 -23.35 20.26
C SER A 142 -17.09 -22.84 20.89
N GLU A 143 -17.71 -21.82 20.33
CA GLU A 143 -18.93 -21.22 20.87
C GLU A 143 -20.17 -21.80 20.22
N GLU A 144 -21.24 -21.97 20.99
CA GLU A 144 -22.54 -22.42 20.48
C GLU A 144 -23.43 -21.25 20.06
N THR A 145 -23.19 -20.05 20.60
CA THR A 145 -24.05 -18.88 20.40
C THR A 145 -23.59 -18.02 19.25
N PHE A 146 -24.52 -17.69 18.35
CA PHE A 146 -24.30 -16.75 17.26
C PHE A 146 -24.58 -15.31 17.67
N ASN A 147 -23.65 -14.41 17.31
CA ASN A 147 -23.79 -12.97 17.50
C ASN A 147 -24.09 -12.30 16.15
N LEU A 148 -25.06 -11.38 16.12
CA LEU A 148 -25.35 -10.59 14.92
C LEU A 148 -24.20 -9.62 14.66
N VAL A 149 -23.56 -9.74 13.50
CA VAL A 149 -22.44 -8.88 13.07
C VAL A 149 -22.92 -7.76 12.17
N SER A 150 -23.82 -8.07 11.25
CA SER A 150 -24.30 -7.10 10.28
C SER A 150 -25.73 -7.43 9.87
N SER A 151 -26.51 -6.38 9.60
CA SER A 151 -27.85 -6.47 9.06
C SER A 151 -27.99 -5.39 8.02
N SER A 152 -28.31 -5.76 6.77
CA SER A 152 -28.36 -4.81 5.67
C SER A 152 -29.46 -5.14 4.66
N PRO A 153 -30.20 -4.13 4.17
CA PRO A 153 -31.17 -4.34 3.10
C PRO A 153 -30.44 -4.52 1.76
N VAL A 154 -30.85 -5.53 0.99
CA VAL A 154 -30.32 -5.85 -0.34
C VAL A 154 -31.45 -5.81 -1.35
N THR A 155 -31.22 -5.17 -2.48
CA THR A 155 -32.16 -5.19 -3.62
C THR A 155 -31.76 -6.32 -4.54
N LEU A 156 -32.73 -7.17 -4.89
CA LEU A 156 -32.51 -8.38 -5.67
C LEU A 156 -32.86 -8.15 -7.13
N HIS A 157 -32.19 -8.92 -8.00
CA HIS A 157 -32.56 -9.01 -9.39
C HIS A 157 -33.37 -10.29 -9.64
N ALA A 158 -34.55 -10.15 -10.24
CA ALA A 158 -35.47 -11.27 -10.50
C ALA A 158 -34.89 -12.39 -11.37
N SER A 159 -33.90 -12.09 -12.22
CA SER A 159 -33.35 -13.04 -13.20
C SER A 159 -31.83 -13.22 -13.14
N LYS A 160 -31.14 -12.59 -12.18
CA LYS A 160 -29.68 -12.64 -12.07
C LYS A 160 -29.25 -12.77 -10.62
N ALA A 161 -28.16 -13.51 -10.41
CA ALA A 161 -27.57 -13.60 -9.08
C ALA A 161 -27.12 -12.20 -8.62
N THR A 162 -27.40 -11.88 -7.35
CA THR A 162 -27.08 -10.59 -6.75
C THR A 162 -25.84 -10.74 -5.90
N VAL A 163 -24.75 -10.03 -6.25
CA VAL A 163 -23.51 -10.06 -5.46
C VAL A 163 -23.64 -9.07 -4.31
N VAL A 164 -23.46 -9.57 -3.09
CA VAL A 164 -23.55 -8.79 -1.86
C VAL A 164 -22.17 -8.66 -1.24
N LYS A 165 -21.85 -7.45 -0.76
CA LYS A 165 -20.65 -7.15 0.02
C LYS A 165 -21.09 -6.63 1.38
N THR A 166 -20.74 -7.35 2.43
CA THR A 166 -21.05 -6.98 3.82
C THR A 166 -19.76 -6.65 4.56
N ASN A 167 -19.65 -5.45 5.11
CA ASN A 167 -18.52 -5.08 5.96
C ASN A 167 -18.70 -5.73 7.35
N LEU A 168 -17.68 -6.46 7.82
CA LEU A 168 -17.73 -7.15 9.10
C LEU A 168 -17.13 -6.32 10.25
N GLY A 169 -16.47 -5.20 9.94
CA GLY A 169 -15.79 -4.36 10.91
C GLY A 169 -14.40 -4.87 11.29
N GLU A 170 -13.51 -3.94 11.62
CA GLU A 170 -12.12 -4.25 12.02
C GLU A 170 -12.05 -4.95 13.38
N ASP A 171 -12.83 -4.48 14.35
CA ASP A 171 -12.81 -5.00 15.73
C ASP A 171 -13.23 -6.47 15.81
N ASN A 172 -14.28 -6.84 15.07
CA ASN A 172 -14.75 -8.23 14.98
C ASN A 172 -13.68 -9.13 14.36
N LEU A 173 -13.08 -8.71 13.23
CA LEU A 173 -12.01 -9.46 12.59
C LEU A 173 -10.83 -9.67 13.55
N ARG A 174 -10.42 -8.61 14.26
CA ARG A 174 -9.31 -8.66 15.20
C ARG A 174 -9.60 -9.65 16.33
N GLY A 175 -10.81 -9.64 16.89
CA GLY A 175 -11.26 -10.60 17.90
C GLY A 175 -11.11 -12.05 17.41
N TRP A 176 -11.66 -12.37 16.25
CA TRP A 176 -11.62 -13.74 15.73
C TRP A 176 -10.22 -14.21 15.32
N MET A 177 -9.38 -13.31 14.81
CA MET A 177 -8.00 -13.62 14.43
C MET A 177 -7.16 -14.03 15.64
N TYR A 178 -7.36 -13.38 16.79
CA TYR A 178 -6.62 -13.67 18.02
C TYR A 178 -7.34 -14.67 18.94
N SER A 179 -8.45 -15.26 18.49
CA SER A 179 -9.12 -16.35 19.20
C SER A 179 -8.27 -17.62 19.21
N GLU A 180 -8.52 -18.52 20.16
CA GLU A 180 -7.79 -19.79 20.27
C GLU A 180 -7.95 -20.67 19.02
N SER A 181 -9.10 -20.56 18.35
CA SER A 181 -9.42 -21.35 17.17
C SER A 181 -8.85 -20.78 15.85
N GLN A 182 -8.40 -19.52 15.86
CA GLN A 182 -7.92 -18.78 14.68
C GLN A 182 -8.81 -18.95 13.45
N SER A 183 -10.12 -19.07 13.70
CA SER A 183 -11.13 -19.34 12.68
C SER A 183 -12.45 -18.72 13.12
N VAL A 184 -13.28 -18.33 12.18
CA VAL A 184 -14.64 -17.85 12.45
C VAL A 184 -15.65 -18.66 11.68
N VAL A 185 -16.79 -18.93 12.30
CA VAL A 185 -17.98 -19.45 11.62
C VAL A 185 -18.92 -18.29 11.35
N LEU A 186 -19.23 -18.05 10.08
CA LEU A 186 -20.21 -17.05 9.67
C LEU A 186 -21.47 -17.75 9.16
N SER A 187 -22.63 -17.27 9.58
CA SER A 187 -23.93 -17.71 9.07
C SER A 187 -24.65 -16.55 8.39
N ILE A 188 -25.28 -16.83 7.24
CA ILE A 188 -25.99 -15.84 6.45
C ILE A 188 -27.48 -16.21 6.47
N ILE A 189 -28.31 -15.32 6.99
CA ILE A 189 -29.77 -15.49 7.06
C ILE A 189 -30.41 -14.40 6.20
N ILE A 190 -31.34 -14.81 5.34
CA ILE A 190 -32.08 -13.92 4.44
C ILE A 190 -33.50 -13.81 4.97
N ARG A 191 -33.96 -12.58 5.23
CA ARG A 191 -35.32 -12.28 5.65
C ARG A 191 -36.01 -11.39 4.64
N ASP A 192 -37.31 -11.55 4.52
CA ASP A 192 -38.14 -10.65 3.73
C ASP A 192 -38.18 -9.29 4.45
N LEU A 193 -38.00 -8.22 3.68
CA LEU A 193 -38.01 -6.86 4.21
C LEU A 193 -39.40 -6.47 4.73
N GLU A 194 -40.47 -6.98 4.12
CA GLU A 194 -41.83 -6.61 4.49
C GLU A 194 -42.36 -7.41 5.67
N THR A 195 -42.24 -8.74 5.62
CA THR A 195 -42.77 -9.62 6.68
C THR A 195 -41.78 -9.89 7.80
N GLY A 196 -40.48 -9.68 7.57
CA GLY A 196 -39.42 -10.05 8.52
C GLY A 196 -39.22 -11.56 8.67
N LEU A 197 -39.93 -12.39 7.89
CA LEU A 197 -39.82 -13.83 7.92
C LEU A 197 -38.60 -14.30 7.12
N VAL A 198 -38.02 -15.43 7.53
CA VAL A 198 -36.88 -16.02 6.81
C VAL A 198 -37.35 -16.50 5.43
N VAL A 199 -36.65 -16.04 4.39
CA VAL A 199 -36.92 -16.42 3.00
C VAL A 199 -36.23 -17.75 2.73
N ASP A 200 -36.93 -18.83 3.09
CA ASP A 200 -36.66 -20.23 2.73
C ASP A 200 -35.22 -20.75 3.01
N ASP A 201 -35.09 -21.72 3.92
CA ASP A 201 -33.82 -22.31 4.41
C ASP A 201 -33.17 -23.27 3.40
N SER A 202 -33.44 -23.11 2.10
CA SER A 202 -32.92 -24.00 1.07
C SER A 202 -31.42 -23.77 0.84
N GLU A 203 -30.66 -24.86 0.97
CA GLU A 203 -29.20 -24.92 1.10
C GLU A 203 -28.39 -24.28 -0.05
N ASN A 204 -29.03 -23.89 -1.15
CA ASN A 204 -28.37 -23.47 -2.39
C ASN A 204 -28.49 -21.99 -2.74
N ARG A 205 -29.23 -21.19 -1.95
CA ARG A 205 -29.48 -19.77 -2.30
C ARG A 205 -28.25 -18.88 -2.20
N VAL A 206 -27.27 -19.28 -1.40
CA VAL A 206 -26.04 -18.51 -1.16
C VAL A 206 -24.85 -19.23 -1.79
N GLN A 207 -24.15 -18.56 -2.70
CA GLN A 207 -23.04 -19.12 -3.45
C GLN A 207 -21.79 -18.22 -3.38
N ASN A 208 -20.64 -18.80 -3.74
CA ASN A 208 -19.36 -18.08 -3.90
C ASN A 208 -18.97 -17.26 -2.65
N VAL A 209 -19.18 -17.83 -1.47
CA VAL A 209 -18.90 -17.16 -0.20
C VAL A 209 -17.38 -17.06 0.01
N LYS A 210 -16.89 -15.82 0.15
CA LYS A 210 -15.48 -15.52 0.39
C LYS A 210 -15.33 -14.32 1.32
N LEU A 211 -14.25 -14.32 2.09
CA LEU A 211 -13.87 -13.24 2.98
C LEU A 211 -12.71 -12.46 2.35
N GLU A 212 -12.89 -11.16 2.12
CA GLU A 212 -11.87 -10.21 1.72
C GLU A 212 -11.33 -9.51 2.96
N ILE A 213 -10.02 -9.58 3.19
CA ILE A 213 -9.34 -8.88 4.27
C ILE A 213 -8.40 -7.87 3.65
N SER A 214 -8.61 -6.59 3.94
CA SER A 214 -7.66 -5.53 3.59
C SER A 214 -6.65 -5.35 4.71
N MET A 215 -5.41 -5.11 4.33
CA MET A 215 -4.27 -5.11 5.23
C MET A 215 -3.32 -3.99 4.86
N VAL A 216 -2.60 -3.46 5.84
CA VAL A 216 -1.41 -2.65 5.53
C VAL A 216 -0.38 -3.58 4.91
N ALA A 217 0.07 -3.24 3.69
CA ALA A 217 1.14 -3.97 3.04
C ALA A 217 2.32 -4.06 4.01
N ARG A 218 2.94 -5.26 4.14
CA ARG A 218 4.15 -5.38 4.97
C ARG A 218 5.14 -4.34 4.46
N ALA A 219 5.61 -3.49 5.37
CA ALA A 219 6.87 -2.76 5.20
C ALA A 219 8.03 -3.78 5.25
N GLY A 220 7.99 -4.80 4.40
CA GLY A 220 9.14 -5.59 4.06
C GLY A 220 10.14 -4.61 3.49
N ARG A 221 11.35 -4.58 4.07
CA ARG A 221 12.52 -3.86 3.57
C ARG A 221 12.59 -3.97 2.04
N ARG A 222 11.99 -3.00 1.36
CA ARG A 222 12.16 -2.70 -0.06
C ARG A 222 12.00 -1.20 -0.19
N ARG A 223 13.03 -0.53 0.29
CA ARG A 223 13.86 0.40 -0.48
C ARG A 223 13.53 0.47 -1.99
N ARG A 224 12.32 0.92 -2.36
CA ARG A 224 11.78 0.95 -3.75
C ARG A 224 11.64 -0.48 -4.32
N ALA A 225 10.56 -0.87 -5.00
CA ALA A 225 9.68 -0.11 -5.90
C ALA A 225 10.47 0.74 -6.92
N ILE A 226 11.61 0.18 -7.30
CA ILE A 226 12.46 0.24 -8.49
C ILE A 226 13.03 -1.18 -8.35
N LYS A 227 12.80 -2.08 -9.31
CA LYS A 227 13.40 -3.44 -9.27
C LYS A 227 14.84 -3.27 -8.77
N GLU A 228 15.19 -3.90 -7.65
CA GLU A 228 16.57 -3.91 -7.15
C GLU A 228 17.42 -4.53 -8.28
N GLY A 229 17.95 -3.69 -9.17
CA GLY A 229 19.06 -4.08 -10.03
C GLY A 229 20.15 -4.55 -9.07
N ALA A 230 20.74 -5.71 -9.36
CA ALA A 230 21.68 -6.39 -8.49
C ALA A 230 22.55 -5.38 -7.73
N GLU A 231 22.38 -5.27 -6.41
CA GLU A 231 23.21 -4.35 -5.64
C GLU A 231 24.64 -4.87 -5.68
N CYS A 232 25.61 -3.97 -5.91
CA CYS A 232 27.00 -4.36 -6.10
C CYS A 232 27.55 -5.07 -4.84
N LYS A 233 28.23 -6.22 -5.01
CA LYS A 233 28.81 -7.00 -3.91
C LYS A 233 30.01 -6.33 -3.24
N SER A 234 30.79 -5.51 -3.96
CA SER A 234 31.89 -4.70 -3.41
C SER A 234 32.10 -3.41 -4.23
N ALA A 235 32.64 -2.36 -3.63
CA ALA A 235 32.88 -1.07 -4.31
C ALA A 235 34.18 -1.04 -5.13
N THR A 236 35.04 -2.04 -4.98
CA THR A 236 36.45 -2.01 -5.42
C THR A 236 36.85 -3.16 -6.33
N ASP A 237 35.92 -4.03 -6.73
CA ASP A 237 36.25 -5.13 -7.65
C ASP A 237 36.26 -4.63 -9.11
N PRO A 238 37.42 -4.59 -9.79
CA PRO A 238 37.54 -4.06 -11.14
C PRO A 238 36.88 -4.95 -12.20
N ASN A 239 36.53 -6.20 -11.87
CA ASN A 239 35.93 -7.15 -12.80
C ASN A 239 34.41 -7.31 -12.62
N GLN A 240 33.78 -6.44 -11.83
CA GLN A 240 32.36 -6.54 -11.53
C GLN A 240 31.46 -6.09 -12.70
N GLU A 241 30.43 -6.90 -12.97
CA GLU A 241 29.39 -6.60 -13.96
C GLU A 241 28.51 -5.41 -13.53
N CYS A 242 27.85 -4.75 -14.49
CA CYS A 242 27.02 -3.57 -14.24
C CYS A 242 25.95 -3.84 -13.17
N CYS A 243 26.02 -3.09 -12.08
CA CYS A 243 25.21 -3.27 -10.87
C CYS A 243 24.82 -1.90 -10.30
N VAL A 244 23.79 -1.87 -9.45
CA VAL A 244 23.36 -0.63 -8.79
C VAL A 244 24.13 -0.49 -7.48
N GLN A 245 24.82 0.62 -7.29
CA GLN A 245 25.40 0.98 -6.01
C GLN A 245 24.54 2.04 -5.34
N THR A 246 24.05 1.72 -4.14
CA THR A 246 23.29 2.64 -3.30
C THR A 246 24.18 3.19 -2.18
N ARG A 247 24.26 4.50 -2.03
CA ARG A 247 24.88 5.17 -0.88
C ARG A 247 23.93 6.18 -0.26
N ASN A 248 23.93 6.23 1.07
CA ASN A 248 23.33 7.34 1.79
C ASN A 248 24.37 8.46 1.85
N ILE A 249 24.01 9.64 1.36
CA ILE A 249 24.88 10.82 1.37
C ILE A 249 24.19 11.91 2.19
N ALA A 250 24.96 12.68 2.96
CA ALA A 250 24.38 13.82 3.64
C ALA A 250 24.05 14.91 2.61
N ALA A 251 22.98 15.66 2.81
CA ALA A 251 22.68 16.83 1.97
C ALA A 251 23.84 17.84 1.99
N ALA A 252 24.57 17.92 3.10
CA ALA A 252 25.78 18.72 3.26
C ALA A 252 26.92 18.28 2.31
N ASP A 253 27.06 16.99 2.02
CA ASP A 253 28.10 16.47 1.10
C ASP A 253 27.84 16.89 -0.34
N LEU A 254 26.59 17.23 -0.66
CA LEU A 254 26.19 17.82 -1.93
C LEU A 254 26.28 19.35 -1.93
N GLY A 255 26.75 19.98 -0.84
CA GLY A 255 26.82 21.44 -0.68
C GLY A 255 25.48 22.12 -0.41
N PHE A 256 24.51 21.40 0.16
CA PHE A 256 23.26 21.97 0.66
C PHE A 256 23.27 22.00 2.19
N HIS A 257 23.41 23.18 2.76
CA HIS A 257 23.37 23.37 4.21
C HIS A 257 21.99 23.80 4.72
N ASN A 258 21.09 24.11 3.78
CA ASN A 258 19.76 24.66 4.02
C ASN A 258 18.63 23.63 3.89
N ILE A 259 18.94 22.39 3.51
CA ILE A 259 17.96 21.30 3.49
C ILE A 259 17.81 20.78 4.92
N VAL A 260 16.65 21.06 5.52
CA VAL A 260 16.33 20.64 6.88
C VAL A 260 15.88 19.18 6.93
N SER A 261 15.17 18.72 5.89
CA SER A 261 14.77 17.32 5.75
C SER A 261 14.45 16.93 4.30
N PRO A 262 14.79 15.70 3.89
CA PRO A 262 15.57 14.72 4.66
C PRO A 262 17.05 15.15 4.76
N THR A 263 17.68 14.92 5.92
CA THR A 263 19.11 15.27 6.14
C THR A 263 20.07 14.32 5.44
N THR A 264 19.60 13.10 5.17
CA THR A 264 20.31 12.07 4.43
C THR A 264 19.50 11.73 3.17
N LEU A 265 20.19 11.67 2.04
CA LEU A 265 19.62 11.36 0.74
C LEU A 265 20.15 10.02 0.29
N ARG A 266 19.29 9.19 -0.29
CA ARG A 266 19.70 7.92 -0.90
C ARG A 266 20.06 8.17 -2.36
N LEU A 267 21.34 8.14 -2.69
CA LEU A 267 21.86 8.21 -4.05
C LEU A 267 22.10 6.77 -4.54
N SER A 268 21.49 6.41 -5.66
CA SER A 268 21.76 5.16 -6.35
C SER A 268 22.30 5.47 -7.75
N TYR A 269 23.40 4.83 -8.13
CA TYR A 269 24.02 4.98 -9.45
C TYR A 269 24.51 3.62 -9.95
N CYS A 270 24.64 3.45 -11.26
CA CYS A 270 25.16 2.22 -11.85
C CYS A 270 26.70 2.27 -11.89
N ALA A 271 27.33 1.15 -11.53
CA ALA A 271 28.78 0.97 -11.58
C ALA A 271 29.13 -0.42 -12.12
N GLY A 272 30.35 -0.61 -12.63
CA GLY A 272 30.81 -1.87 -13.23
C GLY A 272 30.78 -1.87 -14.76
N GLN A 273 31.24 -2.98 -15.37
CA GLN A 273 31.32 -3.13 -16.83
C GLN A 273 30.05 -3.82 -17.38
N CYS A 274 29.43 -3.25 -18.42
CA CYS A 274 28.32 -3.90 -19.12
C CYS A 274 28.86 -4.94 -20.11
N LYS A 275 28.86 -6.23 -19.75
CA LYS A 275 29.12 -7.32 -20.71
C LYS A 275 27.83 -7.66 -21.45
N LEU A 276 27.85 -7.54 -22.77
CA LEU A 276 26.69 -7.69 -23.66
C LEU A 276 26.04 -9.08 -23.55
N ALA A 277 24.80 -9.12 -23.05
CA ALA A 277 23.68 -10.02 -23.39
C ALA A 277 22.68 -10.17 -22.23
N SER A 278 23.07 -9.89 -20.98
CA SER A 278 22.24 -10.18 -19.80
C SER A 278 22.03 -9.02 -18.83
N SER A 279 22.49 -7.81 -19.15
CA SER A 279 22.70 -6.81 -18.09
C SER A 279 21.42 -6.21 -17.48
N PHE A 280 20.23 -6.38 -18.07
CA PHE A 280 18.94 -6.05 -17.43
C PHE A 280 17.78 -6.82 -18.10
N PRO A 281 17.02 -7.68 -17.38
CA PRO A 281 15.66 -8.09 -17.77
C PRO A 281 14.55 -7.18 -17.22
#